data_AF-A0A914RNH5-F1
#
_entry.id   AF-A0A914RNH5-F1
#
_cell.length_a   1.000
_cell.length_b   1.000
_cell.length_c   1.000
_cell.angle_alpha   90.00
_cell.angle_beta   90.00
_cell.angle_gamma   90.00
#
_symmetry.space_group_name_H-M   'P 1'
#
loop_
_entity.id
_entity.type
_entity.pdbx_description
1 polymer ?
#
loop_
_entity_poly.entity_id
_entity_poly.type
_entity_poly.pdbx_seq_one_letter_code
_entity_poly.pdbx_strand_id
1 'polypeptide(L)'
;MEIFKNTAAQNSELWHVKHLIEIRPLTFPNGEPTLEDVHAVEIFADGRCVIDRRLACDETQLRLADPQKQMTTGYLSSQLAHRYYTFKDVFEDNVYTPSNISVLD
;
A
#
# COMPACT_ATOMS: atom_id res chain seq x y z
N MET A 1 0.19 0.69 -8.28
CA MET A 1 0.95 0.76 -9.55
C MET A 1 2.34 0.27 -9.23
N GLU A 2 2.78 -0.79 -9.89
CA GLU A 2 4.05 -1.45 -9.59
C GLU A 2 5.07 -1.18 -10.69
N ILE A 3 6.35 -1.10 -10.32
CA ILE A 3 7.45 -0.79 -11.24
C ILE A 3 8.36 -2.00 -11.33
N PHE A 4 8.55 -2.50 -12.54
CA PHE A 4 9.40 -3.66 -12.81
C PHE A 4 10.64 -3.25 -13.61
N LYS A 5 11.76 -3.90 -13.32
CA LYS A 5 12.94 -3.80 -14.17
C LYS A 5 12.69 -4.61 -15.44
N ASN A 6 13.01 -4.02 -16.59
CA ASN A 6 12.93 -4.70 -17.88
C ASN A 6 14.06 -5.74 -17.99
N THR A 7 13.87 -6.90 -17.37
CA THR A 7 14.77 -8.05 -17.44
C THR A 7 14.04 -9.22 -18.06
N ALA A 8 14.76 -10.12 -18.74
CA ALA A 8 14.14 -11.26 -19.43
C ALA A 8 13.34 -12.18 -18.49
N ALA A 9 13.81 -12.35 -17.25
CA ALA A 9 13.12 -13.12 -16.22
C ALA A 9 11.74 -12.52 -15.90
N GLN A 10 11.69 -11.22 -15.60
CA GLN A 10 10.45 -10.51 -15.29
C GLN A 10 9.50 -10.45 -16.51
N ASN A 11 10.03 -10.25 -17.72
CA ASN A 11 9.21 -10.26 -18.93
C ASN A 11 8.54 -11.61 -19.16
N SER A 12 9.21 -12.71 -18.80
CA SER A 12 8.64 -14.05 -18.92
C SER A 12 7.47 -14.24 -17.95
N GLU A 13 7.58 -13.78 -16.71
CA GLU A 13 6.49 -13.81 -15.73
C GLU A 13 5.30 -12.92 -16.17
N LEU A 14 5.57 -11.67 -16.55
CA LEU A 14 4.56 -10.72 -17.00
C LEU A 14 3.82 -11.17 -18.27
N TRP A 15 4.48 -11.94 -19.13
CA TRP A 15 3.87 -12.47 -20.35
C TRP A 15 2.68 -13.41 -20.08
N HIS A 16 2.73 -14.19 -19.00
CA HIS A 16 1.65 -15.11 -18.63
C HIS A 16 0.36 -14.36 -18.29
N VAL A 17 0.50 -13.21 -17.64
CA VAL A 17 -0.61 -12.36 -17.17
C VAL A 17 -0.89 -11.17 -18.09
N LYS A 18 -0.30 -11.12 -19.30
CA LYS A 18 -0.39 -9.98 -20.25
C LYS A 18 -1.79 -9.51 -20.62
N HIS A 19 -2.81 -10.34 -20.38
CA HIS A 19 -4.21 -10.05 -20.69
C HIS A 19 -4.96 -9.42 -19.50
N LEU A 20 -4.36 -9.40 -18.30
CA LEU A 20 -4.91 -8.81 -17.08
C LEU A 20 -4.21 -7.51 -16.68
N ILE A 21 -3.06 -7.21 -17.30
CA ILE A 21 -2.21 -6.07 -16.94
C ILE A 21 -2.00 -5.15 -18.14
N GLU A 22 -1.80 -3.87 -17.85
CA GLU A 22 -1.32 -2.89 -18.82
C GLU A 22 0.13 -2.54 -18.49
N ILE A 23 1.02 -2.68 -19.48
CA ILE A 23 2.45 -2.36 -19.34
C ILE A 23 2.71 -1.05 -20.08
N ARG A 24 3.25 -0.05 -19.38
CA ARG A 24 3.70 1.22 -19.95
C ARG A 24 5.17 1.48 -19.61
N PRO A 25 5.95 2.05 -20.54
CA PRO A 25 7.34 2.41 -20.25
C PRO A 25 7.39 3.59 -19.30
N LEU A 26 8.33 3.55 -18.36
CA LEU A 26 8.61 4.69 -17.48
C LEU A 26 9.45 5.72 -18.24
N THR A 27 8.97 6.95 -18.31
CA THR A 27 9.62 8.08 -18.99
C THR A 27 9.96 9.18 -18.00
N PHE A 28 11.11 9.81 -18.19
CA PHE A 28 11.66 10.83 -17.29
C PHE A 28 11.78 12.18 -18.02
N PRO A 29 10.69 12.94 -18.16
CA PRO A 29 10.71 14.25 -18.83
C PRO A 29 11.65 15.26 -18.17
N ASN A 30 11.84 15.19 -16.84
CA ASN A 30 12.64 16.15 -16.07
C ASN A 30 14.06 15.63 -15.75
N GLY A 31 14.46 14.50 -16.34
CA GLY A 31 15.69 13.79 -15.99
C GLY A 31 15.48 12.75 -14.88
N GLU A 32 16.56 12.03 -14.55
CA GLU A 32 16.54 11.01 -13.51
C GLU A 32 16.42 11.67 -12.12
N PRO A 33 15.49 11.23 -11.26
CA PRO A 33 15.34 11.78 -9.92
C PRO A 33 16.57 11.51 -9.07
N THR A 34 17.05 12.54 -8.38
CA THR A 34 18.16 12.43 -7.42
C THR A 34 17.66 12.21 -6.00
N LEU A 35 18.57 11.94 -5.05
CA LEU A 35 18.22 11.71 -3.64
C LEU A 35 17.45 12.88 -3.00
N GLU A 36 17.65 14.10 -3.50
CA GLU A 36 16.96 15.30 -3.03
C GLU A 36 15.50 15.38 -3.50
N ASP A 37 15.15 14.68 -4.59
CA ASP A 37 13.84 14.77 -5.21
C ASP A 37 12.86 13.70 -4.70
N VAL A 38 13.25 12.85 -3.74
CA VAL A 38 12.43 11.73 -3.24
C VAL A 38 11.04 12.17 -2.78
N HIS A 39 10.93 13.34 -2.17
CA HIS A 39 9.67 13.90 -1.67
C HIS A 39 8.86 14.68 -2.72
N ALA A 40 9.41 14.84 -3.94
CA ALA A 40 8.84 15.63 -5.02
C ALA A 40 8.53 14.81 -6.28
N VAL A 41 8.73 13.48 -6.23
CA VAL A 41 8.50 12.60 -7.37
C VAL A 41 7.07 12.06 -7.36
N GLU A 42 6.36 12.25 -8.47
CA GLU A 42 5.09 11.61 -8.74
C GLU A 42 5.17 10.78 -10.02
N ILE A 43 4.51 9.63 -10.00
CA ILE A 43 4.41 8.77 -11.17
C ILE A 43 2.96 8.74 -11.63
N PHE A 44 2.74 9.23 -12.84
CA PHE A 44 1.42 9.24 -13.46
C PHE A 44 1.09 7.88 -14.09
N ALA A 45 -0.20 7.58 -14.20
CA ALA A 45 -0.69 6.38 -14.88
C ALA A 45 -0.20 6.28 -16.34
N ASP A 46 0.13 7.41 -16.97
CA ASP A 46 0.72 7.49 -18.32
C ASP A 46 2.15 6.90 -18.40
N GLY A 47 2.77 6.56 -17.27
CA GLY A 47 4.16 6.14 -17.21
C GLY A 47 5.15 7.31 -17.19
N ARG A 48 4.68 8.53 -16.90
CA ARG A 48 5.55 9.71 -16.74
C ARG A 48 5.95 9.86 -15.27
N CYS A 49 7.26 9.88 -15.03
CA CYS A 49 7.85 10.22 -13.73
C CYS A 49 8.18 11.72 -13.73
N VAL A 50 7.38 12.51 -13.02
CA VAL A 50 7.53 13.97 -12.97
C VAL A 50 8.05 14.35 -11.60
N ILE A 51 9.08 15.18 -11.60
CA ILE A 51 9.58 15.83 -10.40
C ILE A 51 8.85 17.17 -10.30
N ASP A 52 7.89 17.29 -9.37
CA ASP A 52 7.23 18.56 -9.06
C ASP A 52 7.73 19.09 -7.71
N ARG A 53 8.73 19.97 -7.77
CA ARG A 53 9.30 20.62 -6.58
C ARG A 53 8.33 21.55 -5.87
N ARG A 54 7.20 21.94 -6.49
CA ARG A 54 6.19 22.76 -5.83
C ARG A 54 5.36 21.95 -4.84
N LEU A 55 5.26 20.65 -5.06
CA LEU A 55 4.57 19.72 -4.18
C LEU A 55 5.48 19.15 -3.08
N ALA A 56 6.76 19.54 -3.08
CA ALA A 56 7.72 19.09 -2.07
C ALA A 56 7.19 19.45 -0.67
N CYS A 57 6.83 18.41 0.07
CA CYS A 57 6.33 18.54 1.43
C CYS A 57 7.52 18.63 2.38
N ASP A 58 7.59 19.68 3.18
CA ASP A 58 8.59 19.77 4.25
C ASP A 58 8.32 18.69 5.30
N GLU A 59 9.38 18.04 5.80
CA GLU A 59 9.25 17.02 6.86
C GLU A 59 8.54 17.55 8.11
N THR A 60 8.57 18.86 8.34
CA THR A 60 7.87 19.52 9.44
C THR A 60 6.35 19.48 9.29
N GLN A 61 5.84 19.45 8.06
CA GLN A 61 4.41 19.35 7.74
C GLN A 61 3.90 17.90 7.82
N LEU A 62 4.79 16.92 7.64
CA LEU A 62 4.48 15.49 7.84
C LEU A 62 4.38 15.10 9.33
N ARG A 63 4.84 15.97 10.24
CA ARG A 63 4.65 15.76 11.67
C ARG A 63 3.17 15.99 12.00
N LEU A 64 2.45 14.90 12.25
CA LEU A 64 1.11 14.92 12.86
C LEU A 64 1.14 15.90 14.03
N ALA A 65 0.42 17.01 13.87
CA ALA A 65 0.65 18.29 14.54
C ALA A 65 0.53 18.30 16.08
N ASP A 66 0.31 17.16 16.72
CA ASP A 66 0.21 17.11 18.18
C ASP A 66 0.52 15.71 18.73
N PRO A 67 1.66 15.51 19.43
CA PRO A 67 1.97 14.26 20.13
C PRO A 67 0.89 13.88 21.14
N GLN A 68 0.15 14.85 21.67
CA GLN A 68 -0.93 14.62 22.64
C GLN A 68 -2.26 14.21 21.99
N LYS A 69 -2.41 14.43 20.68
CA LYS A 69 -3.62 14.08 19.91
C LYS A 69 -3.49 12.74 19.18
N GLN A 70 -2.29 12.15 19.18
CA GLN A 70 -2.09 10.78 18.72
C GLN A 70 -2.68 9.82 19.75
N MET A 71 -3.59 8.95 19.30
CA MET A 71 -4.10 7.86 20.12
C MET A 71 -2.92 6.98 20.54
N THR A 72 -2.72 6.81 21.84
CA THR A 72 -1.63 5.97 22.35
C THR A 72 -1.82 4.53 21.87
N THR A 73 -0.72 3.80 21.68
CA THR A 73 -0.76 2.39 21.26
C THR A 73 -1.62 1.54 22.21
N GLY A 74 -1.60 1.86 23.51
CA GLY A 74 -2.44 1.21 24.52
C GLY A 74 -3.94 1.51 24.37
N TYR A 75 -4.30 2.74 24.00
CA TYR A 75 -5.69 3.09 23.74
C TYR A 75 -6.21 2.41 22.48
N LEU A 76 -5.41 2.36 21.41
CA LEU A 76 -5.75 1.64 20.17
C LEU A 76 -5.90 0.14 20.40
N SER A 77 -4.95 -0.49 21.10
CA SER A 77 -5.01 -1.93 21.38
C SER A 77 -6.22 -2.27 22.25
N SER A 78 -6.54 -1.44 23.24
CA SER A 78 -7.73 -1.59 24.07
C SER A 78 -9.02 -1.46 23.24
N GLN A 79 -9.13 -0.45 22.37
CA GLN A 79 -10.32 -0.25 21.54
C GLN A 79 -10.51 -1.37 20.52
N LEU A 80 -9.43 -1.85 19.90
CA LEU A 80 -9.45 -2.99 18.97
C LEU A 80 -9.82 -4.28 19.69
N ALA A 81 -9.25 -4.54 20.87
CA ALA A 81 -9.60 -5.70 21.70
C ALA A 81 -11.07 -5.65 22.13
N HIS A 82 -11.56 -4.49 22.57
CA HIS A 82 -12.96 -4.32 22.91
C HIS A 82 -13.87 -4.66 21.73
N ARG A 83 -13.58 -4.13 20.52
CA ARG A 83 -14.34 -4.47 19.31
C ARG A 83 -14.28 -5.96 19.02
N TYR A 84 -13.11 -6.59 19.09
CA TYR A 84 -12.94 -8.02 18.88
C TYR A 84 -13.82 -8.84 19.84
N TYR A 85 -13.75 -8.56 21.15
CA TYR A 85 -14.53 -9.28 22.15
C TYR A 85 -16.04 -9.02 22.04
N THR A 86 -16.45 -7.80 21.67
CA THR A 86 -17.88 -7.46 21.46
C THR A 86 -18.50 -8.30 20.35
N PHE A 87 -17.73 -8.60 19.31
CA PHE A 87 -18.21 -9.37 18.16
C PHE A 87 -17.68 -10.81 18.14
N LYS A 88 -17.07 -11.26 19.24
CA LYS A 88 -16.43 -12.57 19.32
C LYS A 88 -17.43 -13.69 19.01
N ASP A 89 -18.63 -13.62 19.58
CA ASP A 89 -19.69 -14.62 19.37
C ASP A 89 -20.11 -14.68 17.89
N VAL A 90 -20.19 -13.54 17.20
CA VAL A 90 -20.49 -13.49 15.75
C VAL A 90 -19.38 -14.13 14.91
N PHE A 91 -18.13 -14.01 15.36
CA PHE A 91 -17.00 -14.65 14.71
C PHE A 91 -16.88 -16.14 15.01
N GLU A 92 -17.26 -16.60 16.20
CA GLU A 92 -17.19 -18.01 16.60
C GLU A 92 -18.41 -18.83 16.12
N ASP A 93 -19.58 -18.20 15.98
CA ASP A 93 -20.82 -18.87 15.53
C ASP A 93 -20.97 -18.94 14.00
N ASN A 94 -20.03 -18.39 13.23
CA ASN A 94 -20.12 -18.48 11.78
C ASN A 94 -19.68 -19.88 11.27
N VAL A 95 -20.38 -20.34 10.23
CA VAL A 95 -20.16 -21.65 9.58
C VAL A 95 -18.79 -21.74 8.89
N TYR A 96 -18.10 -20.60 8.73
CA TYR A 96 -16.82 -20.47 8.04
C TYR A 96 -15.62 -20.54 8.98
N THR A 97 -15.84 -20.69 10.29
CA THR A 97 -14.75 -20.90 11.26
C THR A 97 -14.26 -22.34 11.16
N PRO A 98 -12.93 -22.59 11.01
CA PRO A 98 -12.39 -23.93 10.78
C PRO A 98 -12.83 -24.99 11.79
N SER A 99 -13.09 -24.58 13.03
CA SER A 99 -13.57 -25.41 14.13
C SER A 99 -14.97 -26.00 13.90
N ASN A 100 -15.80 -25.33 13.11
CA ASN A 100 -17.21 -25.68 12.86
C ASN A 100 -17.40 -26.40 11.51
N ILE A 101 -16.32 -26.66 10.75
CA ILE A 101 -16.38 -27.37 9.47
C ILE A 101 -16.28 -28.87 9.74
N SER A 102 -17.41 -29.57 9.79
CA SER A 102 -17.43 -31.02 9.69
C SER A 102 -17.38 -31.40 8.20
N VAL A 103 -16.23 -31.89 7.74
CA VAL A 103 -16.14 -32.56 6.44
C VAL A 103 -16.85 -33.90 6.58
N LEU A 104 -17.98 -34.07 5.88
CA LEU A 104 -18.64 -35.36 5.73
C LEU A 104 -17.97 -36.08 4.56
N ASP A 105 -17.40 -37.26 4.83
CA ASP A 105 -16.82 -38.17 3.82
C ASP A 105 -17.90 -38.76 2.88
#